data_AF-A0A958S223-F1
#
_entry.id   AF-A0A958S223-F1
#
_cell.length_a   1.000
_cell.length_b   1.000
_cell.length_c   1.000
_cell.angle_alpha   90.00
_cell.angle_beta   90.00
_cell.angle_gamma   90.00
#
_symmetry.space_group_name_H-M   'P 1'
#
loop_
_entity.id
_entity.type
_entity.pdbx_description
1 polymer ?
#
loop_
_entity_poly.entity_id
_entity_poly.type
_entity_poly.pdbx_seq_one_letter_code
_entity_poly.pdbx_strand_id
1 'polypeptide(L)'
;FDLLNRLDEINFEVIFITAYNQYAVDAFKFSAFGYLLKPIKTRELKDVIGKLENHLKVMKSGVNQRLKVLVENYGTQGEIQKLIINNVEGFQVVKINCIIRLEGDRNYTHFILEGGRKITTSKSIGEYEELLNNYGFFRIHQSTIISLRHVVSYQKGDGGRVEMTDGKEVKVSRYRKTEFLERFA
;
A
#
# COMPACT_ATOMS: atom_id res chain seq x y z
N PHE A 1 27.46 -1.91 -13.60
CA PHE A 1 26.62 -1.29 -12.55
C PHE A 1 26.96 0.17 -12.34
N ASP A 2 28.22 0.57 -12.50
CA ASP A 2 28.68 1.97 -12.38
C ASP A 2 27.85 2.99 -13.17
N LEU A 3 27.29 2.60 -14.31
CA LEU A 3 26.40 3.46 -15.08
C LEU A 3 25.11 3.78 -14.32
N LEU A 4 24.48 2.80 -13.66
CA LEU A 4 23.26 3.02 -12.87
C LEU A 4 23.57 3.81 -11.60
N ASN A 5 24.74 3.62 -10.99
CA ASN A 5 25.19 4.39 -9.83
C ASN A 5 25.42 5.89 -10.13
N ARG A 6 25.55 6.27 -11.40
CA ARG A 6 25.74 7.67 -11.82
C ARG A 6 24.41 8.37 -12.13
N LEU A 7 23.28 7.67 -12.03
CA LEU A 7 21.97 8.24 -12.25
C LEU A 7 21.38 8.66 -10.91
N ASP A 8 20.96 9.92 -10.81
CA ASP A 8 20.34 10.45 -9.60
C ASP A 8 18.95 9.83 -9.33
N GLU A 9 18.25 9.45 -10.39
CA GLU A 9 16.94 8.80 -10.31
C GLU A 9 16.80 7.73 -11.42
N ILE A 10 16.28 6.55 -11.05
CA ILE A 10 15.99 5.45 -11.98
C ILE A 10 14.47 5.34 -12.09
N ASN A 11 13.90 6.00 -13.09
CA ASN A 11 12.45 6.02 -13.37
C ASN A 11 12.04 5.07 -14.51
N PHE A 12 12.87 4.08 -14.80
CA PHE A 12 12.68 3.10 -15.87
C PHE A 12 13.03 1.69 -15.40
N GLU A 13 12.46 0.70 -16.08
CA GLU A 13 12.72 -0.71 -15.79
C GLU A 13 14.02 -1.18 -16.45
N VAL A 14 14.84 -1.94 -15.71
CA VAL A 14 16.14 -2.44 -16.19
C VAL A 14 16.11 -3.95 -16.33
N ILE A 15 16.51 -4.49 -17.48
CA ILE A 15 16.76 -5.93 -17.67
C ILE A 15 18.23 -6.13 -18.03
N PHE A 16 18.93 -6.93 -17.24
CA PHE A 16 20.32 -7.31 -17.52
C PHE A 16 20.39 -8.57 -18.38
N ILE A 17 21.29 -8.57 -19.37
CA ILE A 17 21.58 -9.75 -20.17
C ILE A 17 23.09 -9.95 -20.20
N THR A 18 23.59 -11.03 -19.62
CA THR A 18 25.03 -11.19 -19.36
C THR A 18 25.46 -12.65 -19.35
N ALA A 19 26.74 -12.95 -19.60
CA ALA A 19 27.28 -14.30 -19.43
C ALA A 19 27.73 -14.59 -17.98
N TYR A 20 27.70 -13.58 -17.11
CA TYR A 20 28.24 -13.66 -15.76
C TYR A 20 27.12 -13.89 -14.74
N ASN A 21 27.07 -15.07 -14.12
CA ASN A 21 26.03 -15.38 -13.13
C ASN A 21 26.25 -14.68 -11.77
N GLN A 22 27.51 -14.44 -11.40
CA GLN A 22 27.88 -13.90 -10.08
C GLN A 22 27.28 -12.53 -9.74
N TYR A 23 26.87 -11.74 -10.74
CA TYR A 23 26.30 -10.41 -10.53
C TYR A 23 24.77 -10.37 -10.45
N ALA A 24 24.10 -11.53 -10.43
CA ALA A 24 22.65 -11.60 -10.30
C ALA A 24 22.17 -10.91 -9.01
N VAL A 25 22.91 -11.08 -7.91
CA VAL A 25 22.62 -10.43 -6.62
C VAL A 25 22.71 -8.91 -6.71
N ASP A 26 23.69 -8.38 -7.43
CA ASP A 26 23.83 -6.93 -7.60
C ASP A 26 22.71 -6.35 -8.45
N ALA A 27 22.24 -7.08 -9.48
CA ALA A 27 21.05 -6.67 -10.24
C ALA A 27 19.79 -6.55 -9.37
N PHE A 28 19.62 -7.39 -8.35
CA PHE A 28 18.54 -7.24 -7.38
C PHE A 28 18.66 -5.96 -6.54
N LYS A 29 19.88 -5.53 -6.18
CA LYS A 29 20.09 -4.29 -5.41
C LYS A 29 19.64 -3.03 -6.16
N PHE A 30 19.73 -3.05 -7.49
CA PHE A 30 19.25 -1.97 -8.37
C PHE A 30 17.78 -2.14 -8.77
N SER A 31 17.03 -3.04 -8.11
CA SER A 31 15.63 -3.32 -8.43
C SER A 31 15.41 -3.65 -9.92
N ALA A 32 16.34 -4.38 -10.54
CA ALA A 32 16.21 -4.75 -11.94
C ALA A 32 14.97 -5.63 -12.17
N PHE A 33 14.24 -5.35 -13.24
CA PHE A 33 13.06 -6.08 -13.66
C PHE A 33 13.38 -7.51 -14.13
N GLY A 34 14.58 -7.73 -14.66
CA GLY A 34 15.01 -9.05 -15.13
C GLY A 34 16.52 -9.22 -15.19
N TYR A 35 16.96 -10.47 -15.11
CA TYR A 35 18.35 -10.88 -15.27
C TYR A 35 18.40 -12.17 -16.10
N LEU A 36 18.96 -12.10 -17.30
CA LEU A 36 19.03 -13.20 -18.25
C LEU A 36 20.49 -13.57 -18.51
N LEU A 37 20.75 -14.88 -18.52
CA LEU A 37 22.07 -15.40 -18.87
C LEU A 37 22.21 -15.59 -20.37
N LYS A 38 23.39 -15.27 -20.90
CA LYS A 38 23.80 -15.70 -22.23
C LYS A 38 24.24 -17.17 -22.16
N PRO A 39 23.93 -18.00 -23.18
CA PRO A 39 23.17 -17.68 -24.38
C PRO A 39 21.68 -17.47 -24.07
N ILE A 40 21.09 -16.43 -24.68
CA ILE A 40 19.71 -16.04 -24.39
C ILE A 40 18.79 -17.13 -24.92
N LYS A 41 17.98 -17.71 -24.04
CA LYS A 41 16.91 -18.62 -24.45
C LYS A 41 15.70 -17.79 -24.85
N THR A 42 15.22 -17.98 -26.08
CA THR A 42 14.07 -17.24 -26.63
C THR A 42 12.84 -17.29 -25.73
N ARG A 43 12.60 -18.42 -25.06
CA ARG A 43 11.52 -18.59 -24.09
C ARG A 43 11.68 -17.67 -22.88
N GLU A 44 12.86 -17.67 -22.25
CA GLU A 44 13.15 -16.86 -21.07
C GLU A 44 13.06 -15.36 -21.38
N LEU A 45 13.50 -14.94 -22.57
CA LEU A 45 13.36 -13.56 -23.01
C LEU A 45 11.88 -13.16 -23.23
N LYS A 46 11.10 -14.00 -23.90
CA LYS A 46 9.66 -13.77 -24.10
C LYS A 46 8.92 -13.67 -22.77
N ASP A 47 9.26 -14.52 -21.81
CA ASP A 47 8.63 -14.52 -20.48
C ASP A 47 8.94 -13.23 -19.71
N VAL A 48 10.19 -12.76 -19.73
CA VAL A 48 10.58 -11.50 -19.07
C VAL A 48 9.94 -10.29 -19.75
N ILE A 49 9.90 -10.24 -21.08
CA ILE A 49 9.24 -9.15 -21.82
C ILE A 49 7.73 -9.14 -21.56
N GLY A 50 7.05 -10.29 -21.60
CA GLY A 50 5.62 -10.37 -21.31
C GLY A 50 5.27 -9.91 -19.88
N LYS A 51 6.14 -10.23 -18.91
CA LYS A 51 6.01 -9.69 -17.54
C LYS A 51 6.21 -8.17 -17.52
N LEU A 52 7.18 -7.64 -18.26
CA LEU A 52 7.47 -6.20 -18.33
C LEU A 52 6.31 -5.44 -18.97
N GLU A 53 5.76 -5.93 -20.08
CA GLU A 53 4.62 -5.31 -20.75
C GLU A 53 3.39 -5.27 -19.84
N ASN A 54 3.11 -6.35 -19.12
CA ASN A 54 2.04 -6.38 -18.13
C ASN A 54 2.33 -5.41 -16.98
N HIS A 55 3.57 -5.35 -16.49
CA HIS A 55 3.99 -4.41 -15.46
C HIS A 55 3.80 -2.95 -15.88
N LEU A 56 4.21 -2.59 -17.09
CA LEU A 56 4.08 -1.23 -17.63
C LEU A 56 2.63 -0.87 -17.93
N LYS A 57 1.82 -1.81 -18.44
CA LYS A 57 0.36 -1.64 -18.58
C LYS A 57 -0.28 -1.39 -17.21
N VAL A 58 0.12 -2.15 -16.21
CA VAL A 58 -0.33 -2.03 -14.81
C VAL A 58 0.06 -0.69 -14.20
N MET A 59 1.31 -0.25 -14.38
CA MET A 59 1.82 1.05 -13.91
C MET A 59 1.08 2.23 -14.55
N LYS A 60 0.77 2.13 -15.85
CA LYS A 60 -0.04 3.14 -16.56
C LYS A 60 -1.52 3.17 -16.15
N SER A 61 -2.03 2.10 -15.56
CA SER A 61 -3.47 1.98 -15.24
C SER A 61 -3.82 2.41 -13.81
N GLY A 62 -2.86 2.77 -12.95
CA GLY A 62 -3.07 3.31 -11.58
C GLY A 62 -3.75 2.39 -10.55
N VAL A 63 -4.49 1.36 -10.99
CA VAL A 63 -5.41 0.55 -10.18
C VAL A 63 -4.73 -0.63 -9.48
N ASN A 64 -3.57 -1.10 -9.96
CA ASN A 64 -3.03 -2.42 -9.58
C ASN A 64 -1.92 -2.40 -8.51
N GLN A 65 -1.35 -1.25 -8.13
CA GLN A 65 -0.40 -1.23 -7.01
C GLN A 65 -1.11 -1.48 -5.66
N ARG A 66 -2.44 -1.32 -5.63
CA ARG A 66 -3.32 -1.75 -4.55
C ARG A 66 -3.51 -3.27 -4.52
N LEU A 67 -3.47 -3.96 -5.66
CA LEU A 67 -3.70 -5.42 -5.76
C LEU A 67 -2.48 -6.27 -5.38
N LYS A 68 -1.25 -5.83 -5.67
CA LYS A 68 -0.04 -6.65 -5.40
C LYS A 68 0.29 -6.81 -3.91
N VAL A 69 0.06 -5.76 -3.12
CA VAL A 69 0.27 -5.77 -1.66
C VAL A 69 -0.75 -6.66 -0.93
N LEU A 70 -1.95 -6.76 -1.50
CA LEU A 70 -3.08 -7.51 -0.99
C LEU A 70 -2.99 -9.02 -1.30
N VAL A 71 -2.45 -9.38 -2.47
CA VAL A 71 -2.46 -10.77 -3.00
C VAL A 71 -1.42 -11.71 -2.36
N GLU A 72 -0.31 -11.22 -1.81
CA GLU A 72 0.74 -12.10 -1.24
C GLU A 72 0.42 -12.64 0.17
N ASN A 73 -0.71 -12.25 0.78
CA ASN A 73 -1.08 -12.60 2.16
C ASN A 73 -2.41 -13.37 2.27
N TYR A 74 -2.56 -14.46 1.52
CA TYR A 74 -3.64 -15.43 1.76
C TYR A 74 -3.43 -16.14 3.11
N GLY A 75 -4.25 -15.79 4.12
CA GLY A 75 -4.53 -16.69 5.23
C GLY A 75 -5.46 -17.83 4.78
N THR A 76 -5.60 -18.87 5.61
CA THR A 76 -6.40 -20.10 5.38
C THR A 76 -7.88 -19.90 5.03
N GLN A 77 -8.40 -18.67 5.00
CA GLN A 77 -9.80 -18.32 4.69
C GLN A 77 -9.97 -17.19 3.65
N GLY A 78 -8.91 -16.76 2.94
CA GLY A 78 -9.06 -15.77 1.85
C GLY A 78 -9.24 -14.31 2.27
N GLU A 79 -9.18 -14.01 3.57
CA GLU A 79 -9.12 -12.63 4.07
C GLU A 79 -7.68 -12.12 4.13
N ILE A 80 -7.50 -10.85 3.79
CA ILE A 80 -6.21 -10.19 3.80
C ILE A 80 -5.85 -9.82 5.22
N GLN A 81 -4.72 -10.35 5.71
CA GLN A 81 -4.29 -10.13 7.09
C GLN A 81 -3.19 -9.07 7.22
N LYS A 82 -2.44 -8.79 6.15
CA LYS A 82 -1.28 -7.91 6.18
C LYS A 82 -1.27 -6.93 5.00
N LEU A 83 -0.80 -5.72 5.27
CA LEU A 83 -0.64 -4.61 4.35
C LEU A 83 0.84 -4.21 4.31
N ILE A 84 1.38 -4.07 3.11
CA ILE A 84 2.71 -3.51 2.87
C ILE A 84 2.56 -2.00 2.65
N ILE A 85 3.20 -1.21 3.49
CA ILE A 85 3.21 0.24 3.43
C ILE A 85 4.62 0.68 3.03
N ASN A 86 4.74 1.34 1.88
CA ASN A 86 6.01 1.91 1.44
C ASN A 86 6.25 3.25 2.15
N ASN A 87 7.48 3.47 2.61
CA ASN A 87 7.94 4.72 3.22
C ASN A 87 9.31 5.11 2.64
N VAL A 88 9.87 6.24 3.09
CA VAL A 88 11.17 6.76 2.58
C VAL A 88 12.33 5.77 2.84
N GLU A 89 12.22 4.95 3.89
CA GLU A 89 13.25 3.99 4.32
C GLU A 89 13.08 2.59 3.68
N GLY A 90 12.04 2.38 2.87
CA GLY A 90 11.72 1.09 2.25
C GLY A 90 10.25 0.72 2.39
N PHE A 91 9.97 -0.43 3.03
CA PHE A 91 8.60 -0.90 3.26
C PHE A 91 8.42 -1.47 4.66
N GLN A 92 7.21 -1.35 5.19
CA GLN A 92 6.81 -1.98 6.44
C GLN A 92 5.60 -2.86 6.21
N VAL A 93 5.66 -4.09 6.72
CA VAL A 93 4.53 -5.03 6.69
C VAL A 93 3.77 -4.90 8.00
N VAL A 94 2.50 -4.50 7.93
CA VAL A 94 1.64 -4.33 9.10
C VAL A 94 0.45 -5.27 9.01
N LYS A 95 -0.02 -5.76 10.16
CA LYS A 95 -1.30 -6.48 10.20
C LYS A 95 -2.43 -5.47 10.05
N ILE A 96 -3.39 -5.74 9.17
CA ILE A 96 -4.55 -4.86 8.96
C ILE A 96 -5.31 -4.67 10.28
N ASN A 97 -5.39 -5.73 11.09
CA ASN A 97 -6.05 -5.71 12.38
C ASN A 97 -5.41 -4.78 13.41
N CYS A 98 -4.15 -4.37 13.22
CA CYS A 98 -3.45 -3.46 14.12
C CYS A 98 -3.57 -1.99 13.69
N ILE A 99 -4.24 -1.69 12.58
CA ILE A 99 -4.41 -0.32 12.08
C ILE A 99 -5.65 0.30 12.72
N ILE A 100 -5.45 1.35 13.52
CA ILE A 100 -6.53 2.08 14.20
C ILE A 100 -7.21 3.05 13.24
N ARG A 101 -6.42 3.90 12.57
CA ARG A 101 -6.90 4.89 11.61
C ARG A 101 -5.79 5.36 10.67
N LEU A 102 -6.19 6.02 9.59
CA LEU A 102 -5.33 6.75 8.68
C LEU A 102 -5.69 8.23 8.74
N GLU A 103 -4.66 9.08 8.80
CA GLU A 103 -4.79 10.54 8.76
C GLU A 103 -4.11 11.05 7.49
N GLY A 104 -4.86 11.78 6.68
CA GLY A 104 -4.38 12.38 5.44
C GLY A 104 -3.83 13.77 5.70
N ASP A 105 -2.59 14.01 5.24
CA ASP A 105 -1.95 15.32 5.25
C ASP A 105 -1.43 15.64 3.85
N ARG A 106 -2.24 16.38 3.09
CA ARG A 106 -1.98 16.72 1.67
C ARG A 106 -1.68 15.47 0.82
N ASN A 107 -0.42 15.27 0.45
CA ASN A 107 0.05 14.16 -0.38
C ASN A 107 0.59 12.98 0.45
N TYR A 108 0.55 13.09 1.78
CA TYR A 108 0.98 12.04 2.69
C TYR A 108 -0.20 11.41 3.41
N THR A 109 -0.05 10.13 3.74
CA THR A 109 -0.97 9.44 4.63
C THR A 109 -0.20 8.88 5.81
N HIS A 110 -0.73 9.08 7.01
CA HIS A 110 -0.20 8.56 8.25
C HIS A 110 -1.06 7.40 8.75
N PHE A 111 -0.48 6.22 8.82
CA PHE A 111 -1.08 5.07 9.48
C PHE A 111 -0.80 5.15 10.98
N ILE A 112 -1.87 5.17 11.76
CA ILE A 112 -1.79 5.08 13.22
C ILE A 112 -2.14 3.65 13.62
N LEU A 113 -1.17 2.99 14.23
CA LEU A 113 -1.25 1.60 14.64
C LEU A 113 -1.42 1.50 16.16
N GLU A 114 -1.82 0.32 16.61
CA GLU A 114 -1.75 -0.06 18.02
C GLU A 114 -0.35 0.16 18.61
N GLY A 115 -0.30 0.45 19.91
CA GLY A 115 0.96 0.75 20.62
C GLY A 115 1.57 2.11 20.28
N GLY A 116 0.81 3.01 19.66
CA GLY A 116 1.24 4.39 19.38
C GLY A 116 2.21 4.52 18.19
N ARG A 117 2.39 3.46 17.40
CA ARG A 117 3.26 3.48 16.23
C ARG A 117 2.62 4.27 15.08
N LYS A 118 3.43 5.05 14.38
CA LYS A 118 3.04 5.85 13.21
C LYS A 118 3.89 5.48 12.00
N ILE A 119 3.26 5.26 10.85
CA ILE A 119 3.96 5.04 9.55
C ILE A 119 3.48 6.08 8.55
N THR A 120 4.40 6.72 7.84
CA THR A 120 4.08 7.73 6.83
C THR A 120 4.41 7.21 5.44
N THR A 121 3.50 7.43 4.50
CA THR A 121 3.62 7.07 3.08
C THR A 121 3.31 8.31 2.23
N SER A 122 3.91 8.39 1.04
CA SER A 122 3.69 9.44 0.04
C SER A 122 2.46 9.20 -0.84
N LYS A 123 1.64 8.20 -0.51
CA LYS A 123 0.35 7.95 -1.19
C LYS A 123 -0.77 8.73 -0.54
N SER A 124 -1.74 9.13 -1.36
CA SER A 124 -2.91 9.88 -0.91
C SER A 124 -3.87 9.02 -0.10
N ILE A 125 -4.63 9.65 0.81
CA ILE A 125 -5.61 8.93 1.64
C ILE A 125 -6.72 8.28 0.81
N GLY A 126 -7.10 8.89 -0.32
CA GLY A 126 -8.09 8.34 -1.25
C GLY A 126 -7.66 6.99 -1.82
N GLU A 127 -6.36 6.78 -2.02
CA GLU A 127 -5.87 5.49 -2.47
C GLU A 127 -6.08 4.38 -1.46
N TYR A 128 -5.98 4.71 -0.19
CA TYR A 128 -6.21 3.75 0.88
C TYR A 128 -7.70 3.57 1.20
N GLU A 129 -8.56 4.55 0.92
CA GLU A 129 -10.01 4.39 1.03
C GLU A 129 -10.48 3.23 0.14
N GLU A 130 -10.16 3.30 -1.15
CA GLU A 130 -10.56 2.25 -2.10
C GLU A 130 -9.93 0.89 -1.76
N LEU A 131 -8.68 0.88 -1.28
CA LEU A 131 -7.98 -0.35 -0.89
C LEU A 131 -8.59 -0.99 0.37
N LEU A 132 -8.99 -0.19 1.35
CA LEU A 132 -9.41 -0.66 2.67
C LEU A 132 -10.92 -0.79 2.83
N ASN A 133 -11.71 -0.33 1.85
CA ASN A 133 -13.18 -0.29 1.91
C ASN A 133 -13.80 -1.65 2.31
N ASN A 134 -13.22 -2.76 1.81
CA ASN A 134 -13.72 -4.11 2.06
C ASN A 134 -13.12 -4.78 3.31
N TYR A 135 -12.27 -4.09 4.07
CA TYR A 135 -11.55 -4.65 5.23
C TYR A 135 -11.99 -4.04 6.57
N GLY A 136 -13.20 -3.47 6.60
CA GLY A 136 -13.77 -2.84 7.79
C GLY A 136 -13.18 -1.47 8.07
N PHE A 137 -12.82 -0.70 7.04
CA PHE A 137 -12.42 0.70 7.17
C PHE A 137 -13.48 1.61 6.57
N PHE A 138 -13.60 2.80 7.16
CA PHE A 138 -14.59 3.78 6.75
C PHE A 138 -13.98 5.18 6.71
N ARG A 139 -14.11 5.88 5.58
CA ARG A 139 -13.70 7.29 5.48
C ARG A 139 -14.74 8.18 6.14
N ILE A 140 -14.48 8.52 7.40
CA ILE A 140 -15.38 9.26 8.28
C ILE A 140 -15.28 10.78 8.07
N HIS A 141 -14.12 11.25 7.59
CA HIS A 141 -13.84 12.65 7.28
C HIS A 141 -12.98 12.75 6.02
N GLN A 142 -12.93 13.92 5.38
CA GLN A 142 -12.16 14.11 4.13
C GLN A 142 -10.68 13.75 4.28
N SER A 143 -10.12 13.89 5.49
CA SER A 143 -8.74 13.62 5.84
C SER A 143 -8.58 12.44 6.82
N THR A 144 -9.62 11.63 7.04
CA THR A 144 -9.55 10.55 8.04
C THR A 144 -10.33 9.31 7.62
N ILE A 145 -9.65 8.17 7.65
CA ILE A 145 -10.24 6.83 7.52
C ILE A 145 -10.05 6.12 8.85
N ILE A 146 -11.09 5.56 9.42
CA ILE A 146 -11.03 4.81 10.67
C ILE A 146 -11.23 3.32 10.42
N SER A 147 -10.67 2.48 11.27
CA SER A 147 -11.04 1.06 11.31
C SER A 147 -12.25 0.88 12.20
N LEU A 148 -13.33 0.27 11.67
CA LEU A 148 -14.57 0.04 12.40
C LEU A 148 -14.37 -0.88 13.61
N ARG A 149 -13.39 -1.80 13.55
CA ARG A 149 -13.02 -2.69 14.66
C ARG A 149 -12.46 -1.97 15.89
N HIS A 150 -11.93 -0.76 15.69
CA HIS A 150 -11.27 0.04 16.72
C HIS A 150 -12.17 1.18 17.23
N VAL A 151 -13.45 1.16 16.87
CA VAL A 151 -14.44 2.12 17.38
C VAL A 151 -14.89 1.67 18.77
N VAL A 152 -14.77 2.56 19.75
CA VAL A 152 -15.18 2.34 21.14
C VAL A 152 -16.59 2.87 21.37
N SER A 153 -16.84 4.13 20.98
CA SER A 153 -18.13 4.78 21.23
C SER A 153 -18.45 5.82 20.15
N TYR A 154 -19.74 6.06 19.93
CA TYR A 154 -20.23 7.17 19.11
C TYR A 154 -21.06 8.13 19.97
N GLN A 155 -20.66 9.39 20.00
CA GLN A 155 -21.34 10.45 20.74
C GLN A 155 -22.19 11.31 19.79
N LYS A 156 -23.50 11.38 20.06
CA LYS A 156 -24.44 12.25 19.34
C LYS A 156 -24.24 13.71 19.79
N GLY A 157 -24.06 14.64 18.82
CA GLY A 157 -23.83 16.06 19.07
C GLY A 157 -23.57 16.85 17.78
N ASP A 158 -23.03 18.08 17.86
CA ASP A 158 -22.70 18.93 16.70
C ASP A 158 -21.65 18.26 15.80
N GLY A 159 -22.11 17.63 14.72
CA GLY A 159 -21.31 16.83 13.80
C GLY A 159 -21.14 15.36 14.19
N GLY A 160 -21.28 15.01 15.48
CA GLY A 160 -21.03 13.65 15.99
C GLY A 160 -19.53 13.32 16.10
N ARG A 161 -19.16 12.57 17.13
CA ARG A 161 -17.78 12.17 17.40
C ARG A 161 -17.68 10.67 17.62
N VAL A 162 -16.58 10.08 17.16
CA VAL A 162 -16.24 8.67 17.37
C VAL A 162 -14.99 8.59 18.23
N GLU A 163 -15.07 7.83 19.31
CA GLU A 163 -13.93 7.49 20.16
C GLU A 163 -13.25 6.22 19.64
N MET A 164 -11.94 6.27 19.47
CA MET A 164 -11.11 5.15 19.02
C MET A 164 -10.42 4.45 20.19
N THR A 165 -9.92 3.22 19.97
CA THR A 165 -9.22 2.43 21.01
C THR A 165 -7.95 3.07 21.56
N ASP A 166 -7.33 4.02 20.85
CA ASP A 166 -6.21 4.83 21.38
C ASP A 166 -6.66 6.07 22.16
N GLY A 167 -7.96 6.18 22.48
CA GLY A 167 -8.56 7.31 23.20
C GLY A 167 -8.75 8.56 22.33
N LYS A 168 -8.43 8.50 21.03
CA LYS A 168 -8.60 9.65 20.14
C LYS A 168 -10.05 9.82 19.72
N GLU A 169 -10.57 11.04 19.84
CA GLU A 169 -11.86 11.41 19.26
C GLU A 169 -11.70 11.92 17.82
N VAL A 170 -12.49 11.35 16.91
CA VAL A 170 -12.53 11.70 15.48
C VAL A 170 -13.92 12.27 15.15
N LYS A 171 -13.95 13.44 14.50
CA LYS A 171 -15.20 14.07 14.06
C LYS A 171 -15.79 13.34 12.85
N VAL A 172 -17.11 13.16 12.86
CA VAL A 172 -17.84 12.62 11.72
C VAL A 172 -18.22 13.75 10.77
N SER A 173 -17.92 13.59 9.48
CA SER A 173 -18.43 14.53 8.49
C SER A 173 -19.95 14.46 8.43
N ARG A 174 -20.62 15.62 8.39
CA ARG A 174 -22.09 15.70 8.32
C ARG A 174 -22.66 14.86 7.17
N TYR A 175 -21.96 14.85 6.02
CA TYR A 175 -22.37 14.09 4.83
C TYR A 175 -22.15 12.57 4.95
N ARG A 176 -21.26 12.13 5.85
CA ARG A 176 -20.90 10.71 6.04
C ARG A 176 -21.56 10.09 7.26
N LYS A 177 -22.28 10.89 8.06
CA LYS A 177 -22.89 10.47 9.31
C LYS A 177 -23.92 9.36 9.14
N THR A 178 -24.83 9.48 8.16
CA THR A 178 -25.86 8.47 7.92
C THR A 178 -25.22 7.13 7.52
N GLU A 179 -24.34 7.17 6.51
CA GLU A 179 -23.60 5.99 6.03
C GLU A 179 -22.74 5.34 7.13
N PHE A 180 -22.14 6.14 8.01
CA PHE A 180 -21.39 5.63 9.16
C PHE A 180 -22.29 4.86 10.14
N LEU A 181 -23.46 5.41 10.48
CA LEU A 181 -24.39 4.77 11.42
C LEU A 181 -24.97 3.47 10.87
N GLU A 182 -25.18 3.37 9.56
CA GLU A 182 -25.59 2.14 8.88
C GLU A 182 -24.56 1.00 9.00
N ARG A 183 -23.28 1.30 9.30
CA ARG A 183 -22.26 0.26 9.52
C ARG A 183 -22.40 -0.45 10.88
N PHE A 184 -23.21 0.08 11.80
CA PHE A 184 -23.42 -0.45 13.15
C PHE A 184 -24.88 -0.78 13.44
N ALA A 185 -25.76 -0.65 12.44
CA ALA A 185 -27.17 -1.05 12.50
C ALA A 185 -27.32 -2.50 12.04
#